data_AF-A0A644VYQ1-F1
#
_entry.id   AF-A0A644VYQ1-F1
#
_cell.length_a   1.000
_cell.length_b   1.000
_cell.length_c   1.000
_cell.angle_alpha   90.00
_cell.angle_beta   90.00
_cell.angle_gamma   90.00
#
_symmetry.space_group_name_H-M   'P 1'
#
loop_
_entity.id
_entity.type
_entity.pdbx_description
1 polymer ?
#
loop_
_entity_poly.entity_id
_entity_poly.type
_entity_poly.pdbx_seq_one_letter_code
_entity_poly.pdbx_strand_id
1 'polypeptide(L)'
;MVPDEKKLQRLTAAAKMYYRDNMLQSEIANVMGISRPMVSRLLAEAREFGVVTITINEAGSAQQILAERLAARFSLKRACVVPSRGSSPADGNGEVVRRAFTLWHDELEDTVFTGVGCGYMVGLFSEYTGSRPSEPDPRQGEVFPLIGGIKASFRSYHTNELVRLIAAQSGMKASYLYMPALFDSEDEKGMYEQTEAYREIESRWNSLETAVIGISNLHASPDLATAARFGRALTEERAVGRILAHYYDMGGRFIEPRNDIAVQISLPRLRAAKNVVALCADYLTPESLLGALRTGIITHLVLSDTLADQAVQAADPR
;
A
#
# COMPACT_ATOMS: atom_id res chain seq x y z
N MET A 1 -28.95 -27.38 -31.37
CA MET A 1 -30.38 -27.12 -31.62
C MET A 1 -30.82 -26.08 -30.60
N VAL A 2 -31.19 -24.88 -31.04
CA VAL A 2 -31.55 -23.76 -30.13
C VAL A 2 -32.87 -24.11 -29.43
N PRO A 3 -32.97 -24.02 -28.09
CA PRO A 3 -34.21 -24.32 -27.37
C PRO A 3 -35.31 -23.30 -27.71
N ASP A 4 -36.56 -23.78 -27.81
CA ASP A 4 -37.75 -22.95 -28.01
C ASP A 4 -37.92 -21.90 -26.89
N GLU A 5 -38.53 -20.76 -27.20
CA GLU A 5 -38.61 -19.59 -26.33
C GLU A 5 -39.30 -19.90 -24.99
N LYS A 6 -40.35 -20.72 -25.02
CA LYS A 6 -41.04 -21.22 -23.82
C LYS A 6 -40.13 -22.08 -22.94
N LYS A 7 -39.22 -22.84 -23.54
CA LYS A 7 -38.25 -23.67 -22.82
C LYS A 7 -37.21 -22.79 -22.15
N LEU A 8 -36.69 -21.78 -22.85
CA LEU A 8 -35.71 -20.84 -22.31
C LEU A 8 -36.25 -20.10 -21.08
N GLN A 9 -37.50 -19.63 -21.14
CA GLN A 9 -38.18 -18.97 -20.01
C GLN A 9 -38.27 -19.89 -18.77
N ARG A 10 -38.60 -21.18 -18.95
CA ARG A 10 -38.66 -22.15 -17.84
C ARG A 10 -37.28 -22.42 -17.23
N LEU A 11 -36.23 -22.49 -18.05
CA LEU A 11 -34.85 -22.62 -17.57
C LEU A 11 -34.42 -21.40 -16.74
N THR A 12 -34.68 -20.19 -17.23
CA THR A 12 -34.36 -18.95 -16.53
C THR A 12 -35.13 -18.80 -15.22
N ALA A 13 -36.42 -19.16 -15.18
CA ALA A 13 -37.23 -19.08 -13.97
C ALA A 13 -36.72 -20.03 -12.87
N ALA A 14 -36.46 -21.30 -13.22
CA ALA A 14 -35.88 -22.27 -12.29
C ALA A 14 -34.50 -21.83 -11.78
N ALA A 15 -33.65 -21.30 -12.67
CA ALA A 15 -32.33 -20.80 -12.32
C ALA A 15 -32.38 -19.59 -11.37
N LYS A 16 -33.27 -18.62 -11.59
CA LYS A 16 -33.43 -17.46 -10.70
C LYS A 16 -33.85 -17.88 -9.29
N MET A 17 -34.86 -18.75 -9.18
CA MET A 17 -35.32 -19.24 -7.88
C MET A 17 -34.20 -19.98 -7.11
N TYR A 18 -33.38 -20.77 -7.82
CA TYR A 18 -32.31 -21.54 -7.19
C TYR A 18 -31.07 -20.70 -6.84
N TYR A 19 -30.51 -19.95 -7.80
CA TYR A 19 -29.21 -19.27 -7.65
C TYR A 19 -29.31 -17.85 -7.08
N ARG A 20 -30.42 -17.14 -7.31
CA ARG A 20 -30.62 -15.78 -6.80
C ARG A 20 -31.43 -15.77 -5.52
N ASP A 21 -32.51 -16.54 -5.49
CA ASP A 21 -33.48 -16.52 -4.38
C ASP A 21 -33.19 -17.62 -3.33
N ASN A 22 -32.10 -18.41 -3.50
CA ASN A 22 -31.63 -19.46 -2.59
C ASN A 22 -32.69 -20.51 -2.19
N MET A 23 -33.67 -20.76 -3.05
CA MET A 23 -34.74 -21.74 -2.79
C MET A 23 -34.24 -23.17 -2.95
N LEU A 24 -34.77 -24.07 -2.13
CA LEU A 24 -34.54 -25.51 -2.27
C LEU A 24 -35.26 -26.05 -3.51
N GLN A 25 -34.70 -27.06 -4.18
CA GLN A 25 -35.32 -27.65 -5.39
C GLN A 25 -36.72 -28.21 -5.13
N SER A 26 -37.04 -28.60 -3.90
CA SER A 26 -38.40 -29.01 -3.48
C SER A 26 -39.39 -27.86 -3.44
N GLU A 27 -38.94 -26.66 -3.05
CA GLU A 27 -39.78 -25.46 -3.02
C GLU A 27 -40.04 -24.97 -4.44
N ILE A 28 -39.00 -24.98 -5.28
CA ILE A 28 -39.10 -24.66 -6.71
C ILE A 28 -40.05 -25.62 -7.42
N ALA A 29 -39.98 -26.92 -7.10
CA ALA A 29 -40.87 -27.94 -7.65
C ALA A 29 -42.35 -27.61 -7.36
N ASN A 30 -42.67 -27.22 -6.13
CA ASN A 30 -44.01 -26.81 -5.73
C ASN A 30 -44.47 -25.54 -6.46
N VAL A 31 -43.61 -24.52 -6.55
CA VAL A 31 -43.92 -23.24 -7.21
C VAL A 31 -44.14 -23.41 -8.72
N MET A 32 -43.36 -24.28 -9.36
CA MET A 32 -43.43 -24.52 -10.80
C MET A 32 -44.42 -25.62 -11.22
N GLY A 33 -45.06 -26.30 -10.25
CA GLY A 33 -46.00 -27.39 -10.51
C GLY A 33 -45.36 -28.60 -11.19
N ILE A 34 -44.09 -28.91 -10.88
CA ILE A 34 -43.33 -30.02 -11.49
C ILE A 34 -42.66 -30.87 -10.42
N SER A 35 -42.15 -32.05 -10.81
CA SER A 35 -41.42 -32.92 -9.88
C SER A 35 -40.00 -32.39 -9.59
N ARG A 36 -39.48 -32.69 -8.39
CA ARG A 36 -38.09 -32.35 -8.01
C ARG A 36 -37.03 -32.86 -9.01
N PRO A 37 -37.12 -34.09 -9.57
CA PRO A 37 -36.22 -34.53 -10.64
C PRO A 37 -36.29 -33.64 -11.89
N MET A 38 -37.48 -33.12 -12.23
CA MET A 38 -37.64 -32.20 -13.36
C MET A 38 -36.97 -30.85 -13.09
N VAL A 39 -37.01 -30.32 -11.86
CA VAL A 39 -36.26 -29.11 -11.47
C VAL A 39 -34.75 -29.33 -11.63
N SER A 40 -34.22 -30.45 -11.15
CA SER A 40 -32.81 -30.80 -11.33
C SER A 40 -32.42 -30.85 -12.80
N ARG A 41 -33.28 -31.46 -13.64
CA ARG A 41 -33.09 -31.49 -15.10
C ARG A 41 -33.08 -30.10 -15.73
N LEU A 42 -34.01 -29.21 -15.33
CA LEU A 42 -34.04 -27.82 -15.80
C LEU A 42 -32.79 -27.04 -15.39
N LEU A 43 -32.29 -27.21 -14.17
CA LEU A 43 -31.05 -26.55 -13.73
C LEU A 43 -29.81 -27.07 -14.47
N ALA A 44 -29.77 -28.36 -14.80
CA ALA A 44 -28.72 -28.93 -15.64
C ALA A 44 -28.77 -28.39 -17.07
N GLU A 45 -29.95 -28.39 -17.69
CA GLU A 45 -30.16 -27.83 -19.03
C GLU A 45 -29.86 -26.32 -19.05
N ALA A 46 -30.16 -25.58 -17.99
CA ALA A 46 -29.85 -24.15 -17.89
C ALA A 46 -28.34 -23.89 -17.95
N ARG A 47 -27.52 -24.78 -17.39
CA ARG A 47 -26.05 -24.72 -17.52
C ARG A 47 -25.59 -25.10 -18.92
N GLU A 48 -26.16 -26.17 -19.49
CA GLU A 48 -25.82 -26.67 -20.82
C GLU A 48 -26.11 -25.66 -21.93
N PHE A 49 -27.26 -24.97 -21.85
CA PHE A 49 -27.65 -23.94 -22.82
C PHE A 49 -27.06 -22.56 -22.54
N GLY A 50 -26.17 -22.41 -21.53
CA GLY A 50 -25.53 -21.14 -21.20
C GLY A 50 -26.45 -20.09 -20.56
N VAL A 51 -27.64 -20.48 -20.10
CA VAL A 51 -28.55 -19.62 -19.31
C VAL A 51 -27.95 -19.33 -17.93
N VAL A 52 -27.16 -20.26 -17.41
CA VAL A 52 -26.38 -20.12 -16.18
C VAL A 52 -24.93 -20.41 -16.50
N THR A 53 -24.07 -19.41 -16.29
CA THR A 53 -22.62 -19.59 -16.26
C THR A 53 -22.18 -19.55 -14.81
N ILE A 54 -21.52 -20.63 -14.35
CA ILE A 54 -20.92 -20.68 -13.02
C ILE A 54 -19.43 -20.42 -13.19
N THR A 55 -18.98 -19.26 -12.75
CA THR A 55 -17.56 -18.97 -12.65
C THR A 55 -17.09 -19.41 -11.28
N ILE A 56 -16.23 -20.44 -11.24
CA ILE A 56 -15.50 -20.81 -10.04
C ILE A 56 -14.15 -20.12 -10.15
N ASN A 57 -13.95 -19.07 -9.37
CA ASN A 57 -12.62 -18.49 -9.22
C ASN A 57 -11.83 -19.46 -8.33
N GLU A 58 -10.75 -20.05 -8.85
CA GLU A 58 -9.81 -20.82 -8.02
C GLU A 58 -9.37 -19.91 -6.87
N ALA A 59 -9.53 -20.37 -5.64
CA ALA A 59 -9.13 -19.58 -4.48
C ALA A 59 -7.61 -19.38 -4.58
N GLY A 60 -7.19 -18.14 -4.85
CA GLY A 60 -5.86 -17.70 -4.48
C GLY A 60 -5.60 -18.03 -3.01
N SER A 61 -4.33 -18.08 -2.60
CA SER A 61 -4.02 -18.22 -1.17
C SER A 61 -4.78 -17.17 -0.34
N ALA A 62 -4.99 -17.40 0.96
CA ALA A 62 -5.66 -16.43 1.83
C ALA A 62 -5.06 -15.02 1.70
N GLN A 63 -3.74 -14.95 1.47
CA GLN A 63 -3.01 -13.72 1.19
C GLN A 63 -3.45 -13.04 -0.11
N GLN A 64 -3.68 -13.79 -1.19
CA GLN A 64 -4.19 -13.23 -2.44
C GLN A 64 -5.59 -12.64 -2.27
N ILE A 65 -6.48 -13.33 -1.53
CA ILE A 65 -7.83 -12.81 -1.25
C ILE A 65 -7.75 -11.51 -0.45
N LEU A 66 -6.91 -11.45 0.59
CA LEU A 66 -6.69 -10.23 1.38
C LEU A 66 -6.12 -9.10 0.51
N ALA A 67 -5.14 -9.41 -0.35
CA ALA A 67 -4.54 -8.45 -1.27
C ALA A 67 -5.57 -7.87 -2.24
N GLU A 68 -6.39 -8.71 -2.88
CA GLU A 68 -7.43 -8.29 -3.81
C GLU A 68 -8.50 -7.41 -3.12
N ARG A 69 -8.90 -7.77 -1.90
CA ARG A 69 -9.84 -6.96 -1.09
C ARG A 69 -9.28 -5.58 -0.77
N LEU A 70 -8.04 -5.50 -0.30
CA LEU A 70 -7.39 -4.22 0.00
C LEU A 70 -7.20 -3.38 -1.26
N ALA A 71 -6.75 -4.00 -2.35
CA ALA A 71 -6.53 -3.30 -3.61
C ALA A 71 -7.83 -2.74 -4.18
N ALA A 72 -8.91 -3.53 -4.21
CA ALA A 72 -10.21 -3.09 -4.68
C ALA A 72 -10.79 -1.97 -3.81
N ARG A 73 -10.71 -2.10 -2.48
CA ARG A 73 -11.30 -1.13 -1.55
C ARG A 73 -10.61 0.23 -1.60
N PHE A 74 -9.30 0.25 -1.70
CA PHE A 74 -8.50 1.49 -1.62
C PHE A 74 -7.95 1.93 -2.97
N SER A 75 -8.43 1.35 -4.07
CA SER A 75 -8.00 1.66 -5.44
C SER A 75 -6.48 1.56 -5.64
N LEU A 76 -5.86 0.57 -5.00
CA LEU A 76 -4.42 0.34 -5.13
C LEU A 76 -4.14 -0.29 -6.50
N LYS A 77 -3.05 0.14 -7.15
CA LYS A 77 -2.52 -0.55 -8.35
C LYS A 77 -2.06 -1.95 -8.00
N ARG A 78 -1.50 -2.14 -6.80
CA ARG A 78 -1.05 -3.44 -6.30
C ARG A 78 -1.13 -3.51 -4.78
N ALA A 79 -1.59 -4.63 -4.26
CA ALA A 79 -1.36 -5.04 -2.88
C ALA A 79 -0.63 -6.38 -2.88
N CYS A 80 0.35 -6.51 -1.98
CA CYS A 80 1.17 -7.70 -1.81
C CYS A 80 1.11 -8.11 -0.35
N VAL A 81 0.42 -9.20 -0.07
CA VAL A 81 0.30 -9.77 1.27
C VAL A 81 1.28 -10.95 1.38
N VAL A 82 2.16 -10.91 2.38
CA VAL A 82 3.15 -11.97 2.64
C VAL A 82 2.79 -12.73 3.92
N PRO A 83 3.20 -14.01 4.04
CA PRO A 83 2.91 -14.79 5.25
C PRO A 83 3.67 -14.23 6.45
N SER A 84 2.97 -14.05 7.58
CA SER A 84 3.61 -13.82 8.88
C SER A 84 4.19 -15.16 9.34
N ARG A 85 5.49 -15.44 9.12
CA ARG A 85 6.08 -16.67 9.64
C ARG A 85 6.10 -16.63 11.17
N GLY A 86 5.41 -17.59 11.77
CA GLY A 86 5.15 -17.61 13.21
C GLY A 86 6.42 -17.61 14.06
N SER A 87 6.32 -16.90 15.20
CA SER A 87 7.20 -16.91 16.39
C SER A 87 8.28 -15.84 16.54
N SER A 88 8.60 -15.01 15.52
CA SER A 88 9.49 -13.85 15.72
C SER A 88 9.05 -12.62 14.90
N PRO A 89 8.80 -11.46 15.52
CA PRO A 89 8.50 -10.20 14.83
C PRO A 89 9.58 -9.75 13.82
N ALA A 90 10.78 -10.35 13.88
CA ALA A 90 11.87 -10.07 12.95
C ALA A 90 11.69 -10.79 11.59
N ASP A 91 10.89 -11.85 11.51
CA ASP A 91 10.79 -12.70 10.30
C ASP A 91 9.70 -12.20 9.31
N GLY A 92 8.60 -11.63 9.81
CA GLY A 92 7.51 -11.06 8.99
C GLY A 92 7.94 -9.82 8.21
N ASN A 93 8.59 -8.87 8.88
CA ASN A 93 9.12 -7.66 8.25
C ASN A 93 10.18 -7.97 7.16
N GLY A 94 10.95 -9.06 7.32
CA GLY A 94 11.91 -9.52 6.32
C GLY A 94 11.24 -9.96 5.02
N GLU A 95 10.14 -10.71 5.10
CA GLU A 95 9.34 -11.10 3.93
C GLU A 95 8.67 -9.91 3.25
N VAL A 96 8.18 -8.92 4.03
CA VAL A 96 7.63 -7.67 3.49
C VAL A 96 8.71 -6.94 2.67
N VAL A 97 9.91 -6.81 3.24
CA VAL A 97 11.04 -6.16 2.57
C VAL A 97 11.45 -6.90 1.31
N ARG A 98 11.59 -8.23 1.36
CA ARG A 98 11.91 -9.05 0.20
C ARG A 98 10.90 -8.83 -0.92
N ARG A 99 9.60 -8.90 -0.60
CA ARG A 99 8.54 -8.72 -1.59
C ARG A 99 8.50 -7.31 -2.16
N ALA A 100 8.73 -6.30 -1.31
CA ALA A 100 8.81 -4.90 -1.72
C ALA A 100 10.02 -4.64 -2.63
N PHE A 101 11.15 -5.28 -2.38
CA PHE A 101 12.34 -5.17 -3.23
C PHE A 101 12.08 -5.79 -4.60
N THR A 102 11.53 -7.01 -4.68
CA THR A 102 11.12 -7.60 -5.96
C THR A 102 10.11 -6.71 -6.70
N LEU A 103 9.14 -6.13 -5.98
CA LEU A 103 8.16 -5.23 -6.58
C LEU A 103 8.83 -3.97 -7.17
N TRP A 104 9.68 -3.30 -6.41
CA TRP A 104 10.34 -2.06 -6.84
C TRP A 104 11.41 -2.30 -7.90
N HIS A 105 12.25 -3.31 -7.70
CA HIS A 105 13.39 -3.55 -8.58
C HIS A 105 12.97 -4.26 -9.87
N ASP A 106 12.20 -5.35 -9.76
CA ASP A 106 11.98 -6.28 -10.88
C ASP A 106 10.65 -6.01 -11.59
N GLU A 107 9.58 -5.68 -10.85
CA GLU A 107 8.26 -5.40 -11.47
C GLU A 107 8.07 -3.94 -11.89
N LEU A 108 8.79 -3.00 -11.26
CA LEU A 108 8.79 -1.57 -11.61
C LEU A 108 10.11 -1.18 -12.29
N GLU A 109 10.61 -2.05 -13.18
CA GLU A 109 11.93 -1.91 -13.82
C GLU A 109 12.10 -0.65 -14.68
N ASP A 110 11.00 -0.08 -15.18
CA ASP A 110 11.00 1.18 -15.93
C ASP A 110 11.24 2.43 -15.07
N THR A 111 11.29 2.29 -13.73
CA THR A 111 11.54 3.42 -12.82
C THR A 111 12.96 3.95 -13.01
N VAL A 112 13.07 5.23 -13.37
CA VAL A 112 14.34 5.96 -13.48
C VAL A 112 14.59 6.80 -12.24
N PHE A 113 13.55 7.41 -11.65
CA PHE A 113 13.69 8.32 -10.50
C PHE A 113 12.97 7.78 -9.26
N THR A 114 13.76 7.28 -8.31
CA THR A 114 13.25 6.73 -7.04
C THR A 114 13.52 7.67 -5.86
N GLY A 115 12.44 8.14 -5.23
CA GLY A 115 12.49 8.81 -3.94
C GLY A 115 12.40 7.82 -2.79
N VAL A 116 13.25 7.94 -1.78
CA VAL A 116 13.26 7.06 -0.60
C VAL A 116 12.95 7.85 0.67
N GLY A 117 12.03 7.31 1.47
CA GLY A 117 11.72 7.84 2.80
C GLY A 117 12.74 7.44 3.86
N CYS A 118 12.27 7.32 5.10
CA CYS A 118 13.06 6.86 6.24
C CYS A 118 12.18 6.04 7.19
N GLY A 119 12.81 5.45 8.21
CA GLY A 119 12.15 4.66 9.23
C GLY A 119 12.48 3.17 9.13
N TYR A 120 12.02 2.41 10.11
CA TYR A 120 12.43 1.01 10.33
C TYR A 120 12.36 0.14 9.07
N MET A 121 11.21 0.13 8.38
CA MET A 121 11.02 -0.70 7.18
C MET A 121 11.91 -0.27 6.01
N VAL A 122 12.14 1.04 5.84
CA VAL A 122 13.04 1.56 4.81
C VAL A 122 14.50 1.23 5.16
N GLY A 123 14.85 1.22 6.45
CA GLY A 123 16.13 0.71 6.95
C GLY A 123 16.37 -0.74 6.55
N LEU A 124 15.44 -1.63 6.89
CA LEU A 124 15.52 -3.03 6.49
C LEU A 124 15.57 -3.20 4.97
N PHE A 125 14.77 -2.41 4.24
CA PHE A 125 14.78 -2.39 2.77
C PHE A 125 16.14 -1.99 2.20
N SER A 126 16.81 -1.00 2.79
CA SER A 126 18.15 -0.59 2.38
C SER A 126 19.23 -1.61 2.70
N GLU A 127 19.00 -2.52 3.64
CA GLU A 127 19.94 -3.57 4.01
C GLU A 127 19.70 -4.88 3.24
N TYR A 128 18.60 -4.96 2.47
CA TYR A 128 18.23 -6.15 1.74
C TYR A 128 19.09 -6.35 0.48
N THR A 129 20.03 -7.30 0.55
CA THR A 129 20.91 -7.64 -0.57
C THR A 129 20.38 -8.77 -1.45
N GLY A 130 19.36 -9.50 -0.98
CA GLY A 130 18.83 -10.69 -1.67
C GLY A 130 19.90 -11.72 -2.00
N SER A 131 19.75 -12.44 -3.12
CA SER A 131 20.75 -13.35 -3.68
C SER A 131 21.58 -12.69 -4.80
N ARG A 132 21.68 -11.36 -4.80
CA ARG A 132 22.32 -10.60 -5.89
C ARG A 132 23.85 -10.63 -5.76
N PRO A 133 24.58 -10.49 -6.87
CA PRO A 133 26.03 -10.33 -6.83
C PRO A 133 26.42 -9.10 -6.00
N SER A 134 27.59 -9.14 -5.37
CA SER A 134 28.10 -8.04 -4.54
C SER A 134 28.22 -6.71 -5.30
N GLU A 135 28.35 -6.78 -6.63
CA GLU A 135 28.36 -5.63 -7.54
C GLU A 135 27.32 -5.88 -8.65
N PRO A 136 26.12 -5.26 -8.56
CA PRO A 136 25.11 -5.36 -9.61
C PRO A 136 25.53 -4.54 -10.84
N ASP A 137 25.07 -4.97 -12.02
CA ASP A 137 25.28 -4.22 -13.26
C ASP A 137 24.71 -2.80 -13.15
N PRO A 138 25.41 -1.77 -13.69
CA PRO A 138 24.90 -0.41 -13.70
C PRO A 138 23.52 -0.32 -14.37
N ARG A 139 22.56 0.27 -13.65
CA ARG A 139 21.20 0.53 -14.12
C ARG A 139 21.00 2.02 -14.30
N GLN A 140 20.32 2.40 -15.39
CA GLN A 140 19.94 3.80 -15.59
C GLN A 140 18.98 4.23 -14.49
N GLY A 141 19.28 5.38 -13.87
CA GLY A 141 18.40 6.03 -12.93
C GLY A 141 19.10 6.48 -11.66
N GLU A 142 18.30 7.01 -10.74
CA GLU A 142 18.74 7.75 -9.59
C GLU A 142 17.84 7.49 -8.38
N VAL A 143 18.47 7.36 -7.21
CA VAL A 143 17.84 7.23 -5.90
C VAL A 143 18.17 8.48 -5.09
N PHE A 144 17.17 9.10 -4.47
CA PHE A 144 17.34 10.34 -3.68
C PHE A 144 16.37 10.38 -2.48
N PRO A 145 16.67 11.17 -1.44
CA PRO A 145 15.84 11.20 -0.24
C PRO A 145 14.56 12.03 -0.42
N LEU A 146 13.48 11.63 0.24
CA LEU A 146 12.20 12.36 0.30
C LEU A 146 12.11 13.30 1.51
N ILE A 147 13.09 13.28 2.40
CA ILE A 147 13.14 14.05 3.62
C ILE A 147 14.61 14.33 3.99
N GLY A 148 14.87 15.48 4.63
CA GLY A 148 16.19 15.82 5.14
C GLY A 148 16.73 14.81 6.17
N GLY A 149 17.96 15.02 6.62
CA GLY A 149 18.58 14.20 7.65
C GLY A 149 17.89 14.36 9.00
N ILE A 150 17.46 13.26 9.60
CA ILE A 150 16.85 13.27 10.93
C ILE A 150 17.95 12.96 11.96
N LYS A 151 18.09 13.85 12.95
CA LYS A 151 19.03 13.64 14.07
C LYS A 151 18.47 12.55 14.99
N ALA A 152 18.76 11.29 14.69
CA ALA A 152 18.38 10.14 15.50
C ALA A 152 19.56 9.18 15.65
N SER A 153 19.59 8.43 16.74
CA SER A 153 20.63 7.40 16.96
C SER A 153 20.44 6.16 16.08
N PHE A 154 19.28 6.02 15.43
CA PHE A 154 18.94 4.87 14.61
C PHE A 154 19.36 5.09 13.16
N ARG A 155 20.17 4.15 12.62
CA ARG A 155 20.64 4.18 11.22
C ARG A 155 19.51 4.33 10.19
N SER A 156 18.33 3.75 10.48
CA SER A 156 17.12 3.82 9.65
C SER A 156 16.57 5.23 9.43
N TYR A 157 17.15 6.25 10.05
CA TYR A 157 16.80 7.66 9.89
C TYR A 157 17.94 8.52 9.29
N HIS A 158 19.07 7.92 8.95
CA HIS A 158 20.15 8.56 8.18
C HIS A 158 19.84 8.46 6.68
N THR A 159 19.02 9.36 6.16
CA THR A 159 18.45 9.31 4.80
C THR A 159 19.49 9.13 3.70
N ASN A 160 20.61 9.85 3.74
CA ASN A 160 21.68 9.69 2.75
C ASN A 160 22.34 8.31 2.77
N GLU A 161 22.42 7.67 3.93
CA GLU A 161 22.96 6.31 4.03
C GLU A 161 21.98 5.29 3.45
N LEU A 162 20.67 5.45 3.69
CA LEU A 162 19.64 4.60 3.07
C LEU A 162 19.70 4.69 1.55
N VAL A 163 19.78 5.92 1.01
CA VAL A 163 19.89 6.18 -0.41
C VAL A 163 21.16 5.54 -0.99
N ARG A 164 22.30 5.68 -0.32
CA ARG A 164 23.57 5.08 -0.75
C ARG A 164 23.47 3.56 -0.86
N LEU A 165 22.89 2.91 0.15
CA LEU A 165 22.76 1.44 0.18
C LEU A 165 21.80 0.93 -0.90
N ILE A 166 20.64 1.57 -1.06
CA ILE A 166 19.65 1.18 -2.08
C ILE A 166 20.19 1.39 -3.50
N ALA A 167 20.88 2.51 -3.74
CA ALA A 167 21.54 2.79 -5.02
C ALA A 167 22.59 1.71 -5.33
N ALA A 168 23.44 1.36 -4.35
CA ALA A 168 24.45 0.32 -4.51
C ALA A 168 23.85 -1.06 -4.84
N GLN A 169 22.71 -1.42 -4.24
CA GLN A 169 22.05 -2.72 -4.48
C GLN A 169 21.28 -2.80 -5.80
N SER A 170 20.90 -1.64 -6.36
CA SER A 170 20.12 -1.55 -7.61
C SER A 170 20.95 -1.20 -8.84
N GLY A 171 22.24 -0.88 -8.66
CA GLY A 171 23.10 -0.38 -9.73
C GLY A 171 22.78 1.06 -10.17
N MET A 172 21.90 1.77 -9.46
CA MET A 172 21.48 3.15 -9.77
C MET A 172 22.41 4.18 -9.13
N LYS A 173 22.33 5.45 -9.56
CA LYS A 173 23.09 6.54 -8.94
C LYS A 173 22.43 7.02 -7.65
N ALA A 174 23.23 7.46 -6.68
CA ALA A 174 22.75 8.09 -5.46
C ALA A 174 22.87 9.62 -5.54
N SER A 175 21.83 10.32 -5.09
CA SER A 175 21.89 11.75 -4.81
C SER A 175 21.44 12.06 -3.40
N TYR A 176 22.09 13.05 -2.79
CA TYR A 176 22.03 13.28 -1.36
C TYR A 176 21.39 14.63 -1.04
N LEU A 177 20.81 14.72 0.15
CA LEU A 177 20.35 15.97 0.74
C LEU A 177 21.13 16.23 2.02
N TYR A 178 21.98 17.25 2.02
CA TYR A 178 22.82 17.62 3.16
C TYR A 178 22.17 18.72 4.02
N MET A 179 20.88 18.55 4.30
CA MET A 179 20.10 19.46 5.15
C MET A 179 19.37 18.68 6.23
N PRO A 180 19.12 19.26 7.41
CA PRO A 180 18.29 18.63 8.42
C PRO A 180 16.84 18.52 7.93
N ALA A 181 16.13 17.49 8.41
CA ALA A 181 14.70 17.33 8.16
C ALA A 181 13.85 18.39 8.89
N LEU A 182 14.37 18.95 9.98
CA LEU A 182 13.67 19.85 10.88
C LEU A 182 14.60 21.01 11.25
N PHE A 183 14.12 22.22 11.07
CA PHE A 183 14.79 23.46 11.47
C PHE A 183 14.19 24.03 12.76
N ASP A 184 14.88 24.97 13.41
CA ASP A 184 14.38 25.57 14.65
C ASP A 184 13.29 26.62 14.38
N SER A 185 13.26 27.21 13.17
CA SER A 185 12.26 28.19 12.75
C SER A 185 11.98 28.14 11.24
N GLU A 186 10.85 28.72 10.81
CA GLU A 186 10.50 28.86 9.38
C GLU A 186 11.46 29.80 8.65
N ASP A 187 11.96 30.84 9.32
CA ASP A 187 12.96 31.75 8.77
C ASP A 187 14.26 31.01 8.43
N GLU A 188 14.74 30.17 9.36
CA GLU A 188 15.94 29.36 9.14
C GLU A 188 15.72 28.39 7.98
N LYS A 189 14.60 27.65 7.95
CA LYS A 189 14.23 26.80 6.82
C LYS A 189 14.24 27.59 5.51
N GLY A 190 13.59 28.76 5.47
CA GLY A 190 13.47 29.60 4.28
C GLY A 190 14.82 30.06 3.73
N MET A 191 15.81 30.34 4.59
CA MET A 191 17.18 30.64 4.14
C MET A 191 17.82 29.46 3.43
N TYR A 192 17.63 28.24 3.93
CA TYR A 192 18.17 27.02 3.30
C TYR A 192 17.48 26.69 1.97
N GLU A 193 16.19 26.97 1.83
CA GLU A 193 15.44 26.73 0.59
C GLU A 193 15.93 27.58 -0.60
N GLN A 194 16.65 28.68 -0.34
CA GLN A 194 17.26 29.51 -1.39
C GLN A 194 18.60 28.96 -1.92
N THR A 195 19.19 27.99 -1.22
CA THR A 195 20.49 27.44 -1.58
C THR A 195 20.43 26.53 -2.81
N GLU A 196 21.56 26.39 -3.50
CA GLU A 196 21.67 25.49 -4.65
C GLU A 196 21.43 24.02 -4.26
N ALA A 197 21.91 23.61 -3.08
CA ALA A 197 21.68 22.27 -2.54
C ALA A 197 20.18 21.95 -2.37
N TYR A 198 19.34 22.93 -1.99
CA TYR A 198 17.88 22.71 -1.95
C TYR A 198 17.29 22.62 -3.35
N ARG A 199 17.65 23.53 -4.25
CA ARG A 199 17.16 23.53 -5.64
C ARG A 199 17.47 22.22 -6.36
N GLU A 200 18.63 21.64 -6.07
CA GLU A 200 19.03 20.33 -6.57
C GLU A 200 18.10 19.19 -6.11
N ILE A 201 17.76 19.11 -4.81
CA ILE A 201 16.85 18.06 -4.34
C ILE A 201 15.41 18.34 -4.78
N GLU A 202 15.02 19.61 -4.86
CA GLU A 202 13.70 20.01 -5.32
C GLU A 202 13.46 19.59 -6.77
N SER A 203 14.45 19.76 -7.64
CA SER A 203 14.42 19.27 -9.03
C SER A 203 14.16 17.76 -9.10
N ARG A 204 14.78 16.99 -8.20
CA ARG A 204 14.56 15.53 -8.11
C ARG A 204 13.16 15.19 -7.59
N TRP A 205 12.66 15.93 -6.60
CA TRP A 205 11.27 15.78 -6.15
C TRP A 205 10.24 16.09 -7.24
N ASN A 206 10.54 17.01 -8.17
CA ASN A 206 9.70 17.28 -9.34
C ASN A 206 9.73 16.12 -10.37
N SER A 207 10.84 15.39 -10.45
CA SER A 207 11.02 14.24 -11.34
C SER A 207 10.66 12.89 -10.70
N LEU A 208 10.05 12.89 -9.49
CA LEU A 208 9.73 11.67 -8.76
C LEU A 208 8.76 10.77 -9.55
N GLU A 209 9.20 9.54 -9.84
CA GLU A 209 8.37 8.52 -10.48
C GLU A 209 7.88 7.48 -9.47
N THR A 210 8.79 6.96 -8.65
CA THR A 210 8.48 5.96 -7.64
C THR A 210 8.96 6.41 -6.27
N ALA A 211 8.06 6.43 -5.28
CA ALA A 211 8.41 6.63 -3.87
C ALA A 211 8.43 5.28 -3.14
N VAL A 212 9.47 5.01 -2.35
CA VAL A 212 9.53 3.89 -1.40
C VAL A 212 9.48 4.45 0.02
N ILE A 213 8.40 4.17 0.73
CA ILE A 213 8.10 4.78 2.04
C ILE A 213 7.68 3.75 3.07
N GLY A 214 7.94 4.06 4.34
CA GLY A 214 7.31 3.38 5.47
C GLY A 214 6.08 4.16 5.96
N ILE A 215 5.16 3.46 6.62
CA ILE A 215 4.06 4.06 7.38
C ILE A 215 4.39 3.93 8.87
N SER A 216 4.07 4.95 9.66
CA SER A 216 4.29 4.93 11.11
C SER A 216 3.02 5.30 11.87
N ASN A 217 2.84 4.69 13.04
CA ASN A 217 1.84 5.11 14.03
C ASN A 217 2.14 6.54 14.51
N LEU A 218 1.15 7.25 15.06
CA LEU A 218 1.30 8.61 15.58
C LEU A 218 2.49 8.74 16.54
N HIS A 219 2.56 7.86 17.53
CA HIS A 219 3.59 7.87 18.58
C HIS A 219 4.79 6.98 18.22
N ALA A 220 5.38 7.21 17.05
CA ALA A 220 6.58 6.51 16.60
C ALA A 220 7.86 7.27 17.00
N SER A 221 8.92 6.52 17.31
CA SER A 221 10.27 7.08 17.56
C SER A 221 11.08 7.17 16.26
N PRO A 222 11.83 8.27 16.02
CA PRO A 222 11.89 9.48 16.82
C PRO A 222 10.65 10.37 16.62
N ASP A 223 10.40 11.25 17.58
CA ASP A 223 9.45 12.35 17.42
C ASP A 223 9.98 13.35 16.38
N LEU A 224 9.14 13.72 15.41
CA LEU A 224 9.50 14.67 14.35
C LEU A 224 9.02 16.08 14.67
N ALA A 225 9.39 16.55 15.86
CA ALA A 225 9.03 17.84 16.44
C ALA A 225 7.52 18.08 16.48
N THR A 226 6.74 17.09 16.91
CA THR A 226 5.27 17.16 16.87
C THR A 226 4.72 18.34 17.69
N ALA A 227 5.28 18.57 18.88
CA ALA A 227 4.89 19.69 19.74
C ALA A 227 5.15 21.05 19.08
N ALA A 228 6.35 21.25 18.50
CA ALA A 228 6.73 22.51 17.87
C ALA A 228 5.98 22.79 16.56
N ARG A 229 5.66 21.73 15.79
CA ARG A 229 4.99 21.84 14.50
C ARG A 229 3.48 21.90 14.60
N PHE A 230 2.87 21.17 15.51
CA PHE A 230 1.41 20.98 15.55
C PHE A 230 0.74 21.47 16.83
N GLY A 231 1.50 21.65 17.93
CA GLY A 231 0.92 21.91 19.24
C GLY A 231 -0.08 20.81 19.63
N ARG A 232 -1.36 21.18 19.79
CA ARG A 232 -2.44 20.23 20.11
C ARG A 232 -3.21 19.70 18.88
N ALA A 233 -2.89 20.17 17.66
CA ALA A 233 -3.67 19.84 16.46
C ALA A 233 -3.75 18.33 16.20
N LEU A 234 -2.64 17.58 16.39
CA LEU A 234 -2.65 16.12 16.21
C LEU A 234 -3.63 15.42 17.17
N THR A 235 -3.80 15.94 18.38
CA THR A 235 -4.77 15.39 19.34
C THR A 235 -6.20 15.85 19.02
N GLU A 236 -6.38 17.14 18.74
CA GLU A 236 -7.69 17.76 18.43
C GLU A 236 -8.31 17.14 17.14
N GLU A 237 -7.48 16.87 16.13
CA GLU A 237 -7.88 16.27 14.85
C GLU A 237 -7.75 14.74 14.82
N ARG A 238 -7.38 14.11 15.95
CA ARG A 238 -7.31 12.64 16.08
C ARG A 238 -6.40 11.99 15.03
N ALA A 239 -5.18 12.49 14.91
CA ALA A 239 -4.13 11.88 14.11
C ALA A 239 -3.95 10.41 14.51
N VAL A 240 -3.72 9.54 13.53
CA VAL A 240 -3.48 8.11 13.77
C VAL A 240 -2.11 7.67 13.31
N GLY A 241 -1.57 8.29 12.27
CA GLY A 241 -0.27 7.92 11.73
C GLY A 241 0.40 9.04 10.94
N ARG A 242 1.55 8.70 10.37
CA ARG A 242 2.34 9.56 9.50
C ARG A 242 2.97 8.82 8.33
N ILE A 243 3.18 9.56 7.24
CA ILE A 243 4.03 9.21 6.11
C ILE A 243 5.09 10.31 6.03
N LEU A 244 6.37 9.94 6.09
CA LEU A 244 7.45 10.92 6.31
C LEU A 244 7.14 11.78 7.56
N ALA A 245 7.15 13.11 7.44
CA ALA A 245 6.76 14.06 8.49
C ALA A 245 5.34 14.63 8.29
N HIS A 246 4.52 14.04 7.41
CA HIS A 246 3.11 14.38 7.20
C HIS A 246 2.20 13.48 8.05
N TYR A 247 1.38 14.07 8.91
CA TYR A 247 0.45 13.35 9.80
C TYR A 247 -0.97 13.35 9.23
N TYR A 248 -1.73 12.30 9.49
CA TYR A 248 -3.10 12.17 9.00
C TYR A 248 -4.04 11.54 10.03
N ASP A 249 -5.33 11.83 9.88
CA ASP A 249 -6.42 11.24 10.66
C ASP A 249 -6.94 9.91 10.05
N MET A 250 -7.89 9.27 10.73
CA MET A 250 -8.53 8.04 10.24
C MET A 250 -9.27 8.21 8.90
N GLY A 251 -9.68 9.42 8.55
CA GLY A 251 -10.31 9.73 7.27
C GLY A 251 -9.31 9.86 6.13
N GLY A 252 -8.01 9.83 6.41
CA GLY A 252 -6.95 10.09 5.43
C GLY A 252 -6.76 11.59 5.13
N ARG A 253 -7.33 12.49 5.95
CA ARG A 253 -7.05 13.92 5.84
C ARG A 253 -5.69 14.20 6.47
N PHE A 254 -4.80 14.83 5.72
CA PHE A 254 -3.56 15.34 6.27
C PHE A 254 -3.85 16.52 7.20
N ILE A 255 -3.18 16.52 8.35
CA ILE A 255 -3.27 17.58 9.35
C ILE A 255 -2.16 18.58 9.04
N GLU A 256 -2.52 19.84 8.86
CA GLU A 256 -1.56 20.91 8.54
C GLU A 256 -0.78 21.32 9.79
N PRO A 257 0.55 21.51 9.68
CA PRO A 257 1.32 22.06 10.79
C PRO A 257 0.97 23.53 11.01
N ARG A 258 1.06 23.97 12.28
CA ARG A 258 1.02 25.38 12.65
C ARG A 258 2.31 26.10 12.25
N ASN A 259 3.44 25.39 12.32
CA ASN A 259 4.75 25.85 11.88
C ASN A 259 5.36 24.80 10.95
N ASP A 260 5.60 25.15 9.69
CA ASP A 260 6.19 24.25 8.70
C ASP A 260 7.72 24.37 8.67
N ILE A 261 8.35 23.82 9.71
CA ILE A 261 9.81 23.75 9.84
C ILE A 261 10.43 22.48 9.23
N ALA A 262 9.65 21.67 8.50
CA ALA A 262 10.11 20.40 7.95
C ALA A 262 10.59 20.53 6.49
N VAL A 263 11.76 19.98 6.18
CA VAL A 263 12.26 19.81 4.80
C VAL A 263 12.00 18.39 4.34
N GLN A 264 10.98 18.25 3.51
CA GLN A 264 10.54 16.99 2.91
C GLN A 264 9.78 17.29 1.61
N ILE A 265 9.59 16.25 0.80
CA ILE A 265 8.74 16.35 -0.38
C ILE A 265 7.33 16.80 -0.01
N SER A 266 6.75 17.67 -0.84
CA SER A 266 5.39 18.14 -0.66
C SER A 266 4.36 17.05 -1.00
N LEU A 267 3.20 17.09 -0.35
CA LEU A 267 2.10 16.16 -0.62
C LEU A 267 1.64 16.17 -2.09
N PRO A 268 1.54 17.32 -2.79
CA PRO A 268 1.21 17.33 -4.23
C PRO A 268 2.22 16.57 -5.08
N ARG A 269 3.53 16.73 -4.83
CA ARG A 269 4.59 16.02 -5.57
C ARG A 269 4.56 14.52 -5.27
N LEU A 270 4.39 14.14 -4.01
CA LEU A 270 4.28 12.73 -3.62
C LEU A 270 3.03 12.06 -4.22
N ARG A 271 1.89 12.77 -4.29
CA ARG A 271 0.66 12.28 -4.92
C ARG A 271 0.80 12.15 -6.45
N ALA A 272 1.62 12.98 -7.08
CA ALA A 272 1.83 12.95 -8.52
C ALA A 272 2.73 11.79 -8.99
N ALA A 273 3.48 11.16 -8.06
CA ALA A 273 4.33 10.02 -8.37
C ALA A 273 3.51 8.88 -9.01
N LYS A 274 4.07 8.26 -10.06
CA LYS A 274 3.45 7.10 -10.73
C LYS A 274 3.22 5.97 -9.74
N ASN A 275 4.20 5.72 -8.88
CA ASN A 275 4.18 4.65 -7.88
C ASN A 275 4.53 5.19 -6.49
N VAL A 276 3.78 4.79 -5.47
CA VAL A 276 4.09 5.04 -4.07
C VAL A 276 3.97 3.69 -3.37
N VAL A 277 5.13 3.08 -3.14
CA VAL A 277 5.32 1.75 -2.55
C VAL A 277 5.44 1.93 -1.04
N ALA A 278 4.40 1.52 -0.32
CA ALA A 278 4.34 1.57 1.13
C ALA A 278 4.69 0.20 1.75
N LEU A 279 5.75 0.18 2.57
CA LEU A 279 6.15 -0.96 3.36
C LEU A 279 5.55 -0.83 4.77
N CYS A 280 4.71 -1.78 5.15
CA CYS A 280 4.07 -1.79 6.46
C CYS A 280 4.82 -2.69 7.42
N ALA A 281 5.17 -2.16 8.59
CA ALA A 281 5.73 -2.96 9.66
C ALA A 281 4.62 -3.76 10.35
N ASP A 282 4.98 -4.92 10.92
CA ASP A 282 4.03 -5.76 11.66
C ASP A 282 3.42 -5.08 12.90
N TYR A 283 4.08 -4.07 13.46
CA TYR A 283 3.58 -3.29 14.60
C TYR A 283 2.69 -2.10 14.20
N LEU A 284 2.47 -1.87 12.90
CA LEU A 284 1.59 -0.81 12.44
C LEU A 284 0.16 -1.12 12.88
N THR A 285 -0.55 -0.13 13.45
CA THR A 285 -1.93 -0.36 13.86
C THR A 285 -2.87 -0.36 12.65
N PRO A 286 -4.00 -1.10 12.69
CA PRO A 286 -5.01 -1.05 11.65
C PRO A 286 -5.51 0.37 11.38
N GLU A 287 -5.63 1.20 12.42
CA GLU A 287 -6.02 2.61 12.31
C GLU A 287 -5.05 3.41 11.44
N SER A 288 -3.75 3.30 11.74
CA SER A 288 -2.71 4.00 10.98
C SER A 288 -2.69 3.55 9.52
N LEU A 289 -2.81 2.24 9.28
CA LEU A 289 -2.87 1.69 7.94
C LEU A 289 -4.10 2.19 7.18
N LEU A 290 -5.29 2.13 7.78
CA LEU A 290 -6.53 2.57 7.16
C LEU A 290 -6.53 4.07 6.86
N GLY A 291 -6.05 4.89 7.81
CA GLY A 291 -5.84 6.32 7.59
C GLY A 291 -4.90 6.58 6.41
N ALA A 292 -3.76 5.89 6.36
CA ALA A 292 -2.80 6.01 5.28
C ALA A 292 -3.38 5.64 3.91
N LEU A 293 -4.11 4.53 3.83
CA LEU A 293 -4.75 4.08 2.59
C LEU A 293 -5.83 5.06 2.11
N ARG A 294 -6.58 5.66 3.04
CA ARG A 294 -7.63 6.66 2.73
C ARG A 294 -7.07 8.01 2.26
N THR A 295 -5.79 8.30 2.48
CA THR A 295 -5.13 9.48 1.88
C THR A 295 -5.13 9.44 0.34
N GLY A 296 -5.26 8.23 -0.24
CA GLY A 296 -5.24 7.99 -1.68
C GLY A 296 -3.87 8.16 -2.34
N ILE A 297 -2.79 8.43 -1.58
CA ILE A 297 -1.46 8.62 -2.17
C ILE A 297 -0.74 7.29 -2.41
N ILE A 298 -1.05 6.26 -1.64
CA ILE A 298 -0.41 4.94 -1.73
C ILE A 298 -1.00 4.22 -2.94
N THR A 299 -0.14 3.79 -3.87
CA THR A 299 -0.57 3.01 -5.04
C THR A 299 -0.17 1.55 -4.95
N HIS A 300 0.92 1.25 -4.22
CA HIS A 300 1.43 -0.09 -4.02
C HIS A 300 1.61 -0.35 -2.53
N LEU A 301 1.05 -1.44 -2.02
CA LEU A 301 1.09 -1.78 -0.60
C LEU A 301 1.77 -3.14 -0.39
N VAL A 302 2.70 -3.22 0.56
CA VAL A 302 3.31 -4.48 0.97
C VAL A 302 3.20 -4.62 2.50
N LEU A 303 2.59 -5.70 2.94
CA LEU A 303 2.28 -5.96 4.35
C LEU A 303 2.15 -7.45 4.64
N SER A 304 2.18 -7.83 5.91
CA SER A 304 1.92 -9.19 6.35
C SER A 304 0.43 -9.53 6.37
N ASP A 305 0.11 -10.82 6.29
CA ASP A 305 -1.26 -11.32 6.33
C ASP A 305 -1.99 -11.03 7.63
N THR A 306 -1.28 -11.02 8.76
CA THR A 306 -1.85 -10.64 10.06
C THR A 306 -2.38 -9.20 10.03
N LEU A 307 -1.56 -8.25 9.57
CA LEU A 307 -1.97 -6.85 9.49
C LEU A 307 -3.06 -6.64 8.42
N ALA A 308 -2.97 -7.34 7.30
CA ALA A 308 -3.98 -7.28 6.24
C ALA A 308 -5.36 -7.75 6.75
N ASP A 309 -5.42 -8.86 7.48
CA ASP A 309 -6.66 -9.39 8.05
C ASP A 309 -7.27 -8.42 9.07
N GLN A 310 -6.45 -7.89 9.99
CA GLN A 310 -6.90 -6.88 10.97
C GLN A 310 -7.45 -5.62 10.29
N ALA A 311 -6.80 -5.13 9.23
CA ALA A 311 -7.24 -3.97 8.49
C ALA A 311 -8.56 -4.21 7.74
N VAL A 312 -8.73 -5.39 7.13
CA VAL A 312 -9.99 -5.77 6.47
C VAL A 312 -11.14 -5.86 7.48
N GLN A 313 -10.91 -6.45 8.66
CA GLN A 313 -11.90 -6.53 9.73
C GLN A 313 -12.28 -5.15 10.29
N ALA A 314 -11.29 -4.27 10.51
CA ALA A 314 -11.52 -2.91 10.99
C ALA A 314 -12.21 -2.01 9.95
N ALA A 315 -12.03 -2.31 8.66
CA ALA A 315 -12.67 -1.56 7.58
C ALA A 315 -14.15 -1.92 7.41
N ASP A 316 -14.53 -3.18 7.67
CA ASP A 316 -15.91 -3.70 7.58
C ASP A 316 -16.42 -4.12 8.98
N PRO A 317 -16.73 -3.16 9.86
CA PRO A 317 -17.33 -3.49 11.15
C PRO A 317 -18.68 -4.17 10.90
N ARG A 318 -18.83 -5.39 11.43
CA ARG A 318 -20.09 -6.14 11.45
C ARG A 318 -21.18 -5.41 12.22
#